data_AF-A0A956FQI0-F1
#
_entry.id   AF-A0A956FQI0-F1
#
_cell.length_a   1.000
_cell.length_b   1.000
_cell.length_c   1.000
_cell.angle_alpha   90.00
_cell.angle_beta   90.00
_cell.angle_gamma   90.00
#
_symmetry.space_group_name_H-M   'P 1'
#
loop_
_entity.id
_entity.type
_entity.pdbx_description
1 polymer ?
#
loop_
_entity_poly.entity_id
_entity_poly.type
_entity_poly.pdbx_seq_one_letter_code
_entity_poly.pdbx_strand_id
1 'polypeptide(L)'
;MALGLACAPDPCAGDACAGETSTSGDTTAGTTTTTTGTTSITTSAITSMTGATSTSTGEATTEATTKASDSDTSTGSTTDATTTGVAAVCGDGIVEGDEACDDGEANEDGLYGGCTTACALGPRCGDGLINGGEACDDKNNGDPSDGCLDGCLEPKTCLDIKEALPDASSGIYRVWPKDGIDVKAWCAMEADGGGYTVLKVHKVDGQGGDVEWTAAEAEGICATYGLHLLAPRSPEHLAAVFDVAVAETLTPVGGGDVAAGADYLEILSIYPTKIGNSCATIPFNSEACEGWRAAFGDVFWITDEAMPTQPSENNCPGCSMEYSWSADGTIDSFIAIALGGNGFRAVRFLCEAADKLP
;
A
#
# COMPACT_ATOMS: atom_id res chain seq x y z
N MET A 1 -13.28 52.47 10.45
CA MET A 1 -14.52 52.08 11.16
C MET A 1 -14.45 50.58 11.34
N ALA A 2 -14.04 50.15 12.53
CA ALA A 2 -13.98 48.75 12.92
C ALA A 2 -15.32 48.38 13.57
N LEU A 3 -15.88 47.24 13.19
CA LEU A 3 -16.97 46.58 13.90
C LEU A 3 -16.55 45.13 14.09
N GLY A 4 -15.86 44.89 15.20
CA GLY A 4 -15.83 43.57 15.83
C GLY A 4 -17.12 43.38 16.60
N LEU A 5 -17.65 42.16 16.58
CA LEU A 5 -18.69 41.75 17.50
C LEU A 5 -18.30 40.43 18.15
N ALA A 6 -18.38 40.46 19.47
CA ALA A 6 -17.75 39.57 20.42
C ALA A 6 -18.47 38.23 20.59
N CYS A 7 -17.66 37.26 21.00
CA CYS A 7 -18.02 36.00 21.62
C CYS A 7 -18.86 36.23 22.90
N ALA A 8 -19.85 35.36 23.15
CA ALA A 8 -20.58 35.27 24.40
C ALA A 8 -20.31 33.92 25.09
N PRO A 9 -20.36 33.83 26.43
CA PRO A 9 -19.60 32.84 27.20
C PRO A 9 -20.39 31.61 27.66
N ASP A 10 -19.62 30.55 27.93
CA ASP A 10 -19.94 29.36 28.73
C ASP A 10 -20.61 29.65 30.08
N PRO A 11 -21.53 28.78 30.53
CA PRO A 11 -21.83 28.65 31.94
C PRO A 11 -21.70 27.19 32.40
N CYS A 12 -20.62 26.86 33.11
CA CYS A 12 -20.62 25.76 34.08
C CYS A 12 -19.43 25.88 35.05
N ALA A 13 -19.67 26.52 36.19
CA ALA A 13 -18.88 26.37 37.41
C ALA A 13 -19.83 26.45 38.61
N GLY A 14 -19.82 25.46 39.50
CA GLY A 14 -20.46 25.56 40.82
C GLY A 14 -21.02 24.26 41.41
N ASP A 15 -20.13 23.49 42.05
CA ASP A 15 -20.21 22.85 43.38
C ASP A 15 -21.47 22.14 43.95
N ALA A 16 -21.15 21.04 44.66
CA ALA A 16 -21.82 20.40 45.79
C ALA A 16 -23.09 19.53 45.60
N CYS A 17 -22.88 18.21 45.73
CA CYS A 17 -23.67 17.35 46.63
C CYS A 17 -22.82 16.15 47.12
N ALA A 18 -22.35 16.21 48.38
CA ALA A 18 -22.18 15.03 49.23
C ALA A 18 -23.58 14.46 49.52
N GLY A 19 -23.86 13.18 49.69
CA GLY A 19 -23.09 12.03 50.17
C GLY A 19 -24.04 11.25 51.09
N GLU A 20 -24.10 9.93 51.03
CA GLU A 20 -24.45 9.07 52.18
C GLU A 20 -23.75 7.71 52.05
N THR A 21 -23.30 7.25 53.19
CA THR A 21 -22.36 6.15 53.47
C THR A 21 -23.05 4.89 53.99
N SER A 22 -22.28 3.78 53.93
CA SER A 22 -22.34 2.55 54.76
C SER A 22 -23.41 1.52 54.38
N THR A 23 -23.19 0.21 54.44
CA THR A 23 -22.43 -0.55 55.45
C THR A 23 -21.92 -1.92 54.94
N SER A 24 -20.85 -2.35 55.61
CA SER A 24 -20.13 -3.62 55.60
C SER A 24 -20.97 -4.89 55.86
N GLY A 25 -20.47 -6.03 55.36
CA GLY A 25 -20.87 -7.39 55.75
C GLY A 25 -19.92 -8.46 55.20
N ASP A 26 -18.98 -8.90 56.02
CA ASP A 26 -17.92 -9.90 55.80
C ASP A 26 -18.38 -11.33 56.21
N THR A 27 -17.53 -12.34 55.91
CA THR A 27 -17.42 -13.72 56.45
C THR A 27 -18.40 -14.81 55.93
N THR A 28 -18.04 -16.07 55.57
CA THR A 28 -16.78 -16.85 55.62
C THR A 28 -16.86 -18.08 54.67
N ALA A 29 -15.68 -18.50 54.18
CA ALA A 29 -15.11 -19.86 54.02
C ALA A 29 -15.92 -21.07 53.49
N GLY A 30 -15.33 -21.72 52.48
CA GLY A 30 -15.51 -23.13 52.13
C GLY A 30 -14.32 -23.65 51.30
N THR A 31 -13.39 -24.32 51.98
CA THR A 31 -12.13 -24.90 51.49
C THR A 31 -12.33 -26.24 50.75
N THR A 32 -11.60 -26.46 49.63
CA THR A 32 -10.95 -27.75 49.30
C THR A 32 -9.76 -27.58 48.34
N THR A 33 -8.56 -27.73 48.92
CA THR A 33 -7.31 -28.41 48.49
C THR A 33 -7.46 -29.45 47.35
N THR A 34 -6.52 -29.85 46.47
CA THR A 34 -5.06 -29.68 46.16
C THR A 34 -4.90 -30.26 44.72
N THR A 35 -4.00 -29.87 43.80
CA THR A 35 -2.59 -30.35 43.74
C THR A 35 -1.86 -29.78 42.51
N THR A 36 -0.76 -29.10 42.82
CA THR A 36 0.59 -29.02 42.20
C THR A 36 0.86 -29.66 40.82
N GLY A 37 1.51 -28.87 39.95
CA GLY A 37 2.31 -29.35 38.81
C GLY A 37 3.14 -28.23 38.19
N THR A 38 4.41 -28.13 38.59
CA THR A 38 5.40 -27.08 38.26
C THR A 38 6.04 -27.27 36.88
N THR A 39 6.14 -26.16 36.15
CA THR A 39 7.16 -25.66 35.19
C THR A 39 8.18 -26.63 34.58
N SER A 40 8.31 -26.62 33.23
CA SER A 40 9.46 -26.02 32.49
C SER A 40 9.54 -26.47 31.03
N ILE A 41 9.59 -25.47 30.14
CA ILE A 41 10.39 -25.29 28.91
C ILE A 41 11.12 -26.52 28.33
N THR A 42 10.90 -26.81 27.04
CA THR A 42 11.96 -27.28 26.13
C THR A 42 11.71 -26.85 24.67
N THR A 43 12.81 -26.42 24.06
CA THR A 43 13.03 -25.98 22.69
C THR A 43 13.20 -27.16 21.71
N SER A 44 12.82 -26.91 20.46
CA SER A 44 13.22 -27.49 19.15
C SER A 44 13.84 -28.90 19.06
N ALA A 45 13.32 -29.69 18.12
CA ALA A 45 14.01 -30.08 16.87
C ALA A 45 13.45 -31.41 16.34
N ILE A 46 13.08 -31.41 15.06
CA ILE A 46 12.76 -32.61 14.28
C ILE A 46 14.07 -33.21 13.72
N THR A 47 14.39 -34.43 14.12
CA THR A 47 15.53 -35.21 13.59
C THR A 47 15.04 -36.25 12.60
N SER A 48 15.44 -36.03 11.34
CA SER A 48 16.11 -36.96 10.41
C SER A 48 15.98 -38.48 10.61
N MET A 49 15.60 -39.18 9.53
CA MET A 49 15.96 -40.58 9.30
C MET A 49 17.08 -40.69 8.26
N THR A 50 18.09 -41.44 8.67
CA THR A 50 19.29 -41.93 8.00
C THR A 50 18.98 -43.03 6.96
N GLY A 51 19.68 -43.09 5.83
CA GLY A 51 20.85 -43.96 5.58
C GLY A 51 20.62 -44.77 4.29
N ALA A 52 21.60 -45.25 3.49
CA ALA A 52 23.05 -45.26 3.59
C ALA A 52 23.66 -45.58 2.19
N THR A 53 24.80 -44.94 1.90
CA THR A 53 26.09 -45.48 1.40
C THR A 53 26.11 -46.65 0.39
N SER A 54 26.77 -46.47 -0.77
CA SER A 54 28.03 -47.20 -1.11
C SER A 54 28.78 -46.66 -2.36
N THR A 55 30.06 -46.40 -2.11
CA THR A 55 31.29 -46.36 -2.93
C THR A 55 31.30 -47.14 -4.26
N SER A 56 31.87 -46.60 -5.36
CA SER A 56 33.25 -46.88 -5.84
C SER A 56 33.51 -46.41 -7.30
N THR A 57 34.72 -45.85 -7.50
CA THR A 57 35.67 -46.04 -8.63
C THR A 57 35.29 -45.75 -10.09
N GLY A 58 36.04 -44.82 -10.71
CA GLY A 58 36.90 -45.15 -11.86
C GLY A 58 36.40 -44.86 -13.28
N GLU A 59 37.24 -44.08 -13.99
CA GLU A 59 37.61 -44.22 -15.40
C GLU A 59 37.02 -43.24 -16.43
N ALA A 60 37.95 -42.74 -17.24
CA ALA A 60 37.82 -41.70 -18.25
C ALA A 60 37.56 -42.30 -19.63
N THR A 61 36.84 -41.57 -20.48
CA THR A 61 36.95 -41.58 -21.96
C THR A 61 36.54 -40.19 -22.45
N THR A 62 37.46 -39.36 -22.96
CA THR A 62 37.84 -39.16 -24.38
C THR A 62 36.67 -38.91 -25.32
N GLU A 63 36.58 -37.68 -25.86
CA GLU A 63 36.39 -37.47 -27.29
C GLU A 63 36.93 -36.11 -27.73
N ALA A 64 37.56 -36.13 -28.90
CA ALA A 64 38.39 -35.08 -29.46
C ALA A 64 37.65 -34.36 -30.58
N THR A 65 37.86 -33.05 -30.71
CA THR A 65 37.65 -32.33 -31.97
C THR A 65 38.93 -31.58 -32.34
N THR A 66 39.44 -31.97 -33.49
CA THR A 66 40.63 -31.48 -34.18
C THR A 66 40.39 -30.10 -34.79
N LYS A 67 41.38 -29.20 -34.68
CA LYS A 67 41.69 -28.25 -35.76
C LYS A 67 43.17 -27.90 -35.72
N ALA A 68 43.76 -27.97 -36.91
CA ALA A 68 45.19 -27.96 -37.16
C ALA A 68 45.84 -26.60 -36.89
N SER A 69 47.02 -26.64 -36.27
CA SER A 69 48.04 -25.62 -36.40
C SER A 69 48.79 -25.87 -37.71
N ASP A 70 48.91 -24.84 -38.53
CA ASP A 70 50.05 -24.68 -39.43
C ASP A 70 50.72 -23.35 -39.08
N SER A 71 51.94 -23.48 -38.56
CA SER A 71 52.87 -22.39 -38.35
C SER A 71 53.79 -22.36 -39.56
N ASP A 72 53.77 -21.28 -40.34
CA ASP A 72 54.82 -21.01 -41.30
C ASP A 72 55.44 -19.64 -41.08
N THR A 73 56.76 -19.60 -41.24
CA THR A 73 57.68 -18.64 -40.64
C THR A 73 58.08 -17.53 -41.61
N SER A 74 58.17 -16.30 -41.09
CA SER A 74 59.01 -15.17 -41.54
C SER A 74 58.73 -14.57 -42.92
N THR A 75 58.53 -13.25 -42.98
CA THR A 75 59.56 -12.25 -43.37
C THR A 75 58.92 -10.88 -43.44
N GLY A 76 59.63 -9.86 -42.94
CA GLY A 76 59.11 -8.52 -42.71
C GLY A 76 58.50 -7.82 -43.93
N SER A 77 57.46 -7.05 -43.64
CA SER A 77 57.15 -5.85 -44.40
C SER A 77 56.51 -4.86 -43.43
N THR A 78 57.27 -3.84 -43.07
CA THR A 78 56.75 -2.59 -42.54
C THR A 78 55.86 -2.01 -43.61
N THR A 79 54.58 -2.35 -43.57
CA THR A 79 53.54 -1.49 -44.11
C THR A 79 52.95 -0.79 -42.90
N ASP A 80 53.35 0.46 -42.75
CA ASP A 80 52.51 1.49 -42.14
C ASP A 80 51.12 1.32 -42.75
N ALA A 81 50.27 0.53 -42.09
CA ALA A 81 48.85 0.72 -42.17
C ALA A 81 48.61 2.05 -41.45
N THR A 82 48.90 3.14 -42.16
CA THR A 82 48.11 4.36 -42.01
C THR A 82 46.69 3.93 -42.35
N THR A 83 45.98 3.38 -41.37
CA THR A 83 44.56 3.60 -41.22
C THR A 83 44.43 5.08 -41.45
N THR A 84 43.94 5.43 -42.63
CA THR A 84 43.37 6.75 -42.87
C THR A 84 42.14 6.71 -41.99
N GLY A 85 42.37 6.98 -40.70
CA GLY A 85 41.33 7.08 -39.71
C GLY A 85 40.54 8.27 -40.17
N VAL A 86 39.43 7.99 -40.85
CA VAL A 86 38.39 8.99 -41.03
C VAL A 86 38.09 9.42 -39.60
N ALA A 87 38.39 10.68 -39.29
CA ALA A 87 38.07 11.22 -37.98
C ALA A 87 36.56 11.08 -37.83
N ALA A 88 36.08 10.54 -36.70
CA ALA A 88 34.66 10.49 -36.40
C ALA A 88 34.05 11.89 -36.60
N VAL A 89 32.94 11.95 -37.33
CA VAL A 89 32.28 13.20 -37.70
C VAL A 89 30.92 13.24 -37.03
N CYS A 90 30.86 13.95 -35.91
CA CYS A 90 29.59 14.16 -35.23
C CYS A 90 28.58 14.88 -36.13
N GLY A 91 27.38 14.30 -36.26
CA GLY A 91 26.27 14.83 -37.03
C GLY A 91 26.13 14.23 -38.42
N ASP A 92 26.83 13.13 -38.73
CA ASP A 92 26.68 12.39 -39.98
C ASP A 92 25.70 11.21 -39.88
N GLY A 93 25.20 10.94 -38.67
CA GLY A 93 24.21 9.91 -38.36
C GLY A 93 24.80 8.52 -38.19
N ILE A 94 26.12 8.41 -38.01
CA ILE A 94 26.83 7.16 -37.77
C ILE A 94 27.62 7.29 -36.47
N VAL A 95 27.29 6.48 -35.46
CA VAL A 95 28.05 6.45 -34.21
C VAL A 95 29.42 5.82 -34.44
N GLU A 96 30.48 6.63 -34.40
CA GLU A 96 31.86 6.21 -34.63
C GLU A 96 32.83 6.74 -33.55
N GLY A 97 33.93 6.01 -33.32
CA GLY A 97 34.97 6.45 -32.38
C GLY A 97 34.47 6.54 -30.93
N ASP A 98 34.56 7.75 -30.35
CA ASP A 98 34.21 8.06 -28.95
C ASP A 98 32.80 8.67 -28.81
N GLU A 99 32.01 8.70 -29.88
CA GLU A 99 30.64 9.22 -29.85
C GLU A 99 29.74 8.34 -28.98
N ALA A 100 28.94 8.97 -28.13
CA ALA A 100 27.96 8.25 -27.33
C ALA A 100 26.67 7.99 -28.12
N CYS A 101 26.39 8.84 -29.11
CA CYS A 101 25.26 8.76 -30.01
C CYS A 101 25.47 9.75 -31.19
N ASP A 102 24.74 9.58 -32.29
CA ASP A 102 24.69 10.54 -33.40
C ASP A 102 23.33 10.45 -34.12
N ASP A 103 22.49 11.47 -33.92
CA ASP A 103 21.19 11.63 -34.58
C ASP A 103 21.30 12.43 -35.90
N GLY A 104 22.51 12.67 -36.39
CA GLY A 104 22.80 13.38 -37.62
C GLY A 104 22.44 14.87 -37.53
N GLU A 105 21.70 15.37 -38.52
CA GLU A 105 21.19 16.75 -38.51
C GLU A 105 20.24 17.05 -37.35
N ALA A 106 19.74 16.02 -36.64
CA ALA A 106 18.86 16.18 -35.48
C ALA A 106 19.63 16.35 -34.16
N ASN A 107 20.96 16.34 -34.16
CA ASN A 107 21.76 16.67 -32.99
C ASN A 107 21.45 18.09 -32.50
N GLU A 108 21.00 18.21 -31.25
CA GLU A 108 20.54 19.46 -30.66
C GLU A 108 20.92 19.51 -29.17
N ASP A 109 21.58 20.60 -28.76
CA ASP A 109 21.95 20.78 -27.36
C ASP A 109 20.71 20.98 -26.48
N GLY A 110 20.56 20.11 -25.47
CA GLY A 110 19.43 20.17 -24.53
C GLY A 110 18.17 19.44 -24.97
N LEU A 111 18.20 18.77 -26.13
CA LEU A 111 17.10 17.89 -26.56
C LEU A 111 17.00 16.68 -25.62
N TYR A 112 15.83 16.53 -25.00
CA TYR A 112 15.58 15.43 -24.08
C TYR A 112 15.53 14.09 -24.83
N GLY A 113 16.33 13.12 -24.40
CA GLY A 113 16.47 11.81 -25.03
C GLY A 113 17.22 11.82 -26.37
N GLY A 114 17.81 12.95 -26.77
CA GLY A 114 18.54 13.10 -28.03
C GLY A 114 20.05 13.28 -27.86
N CYS A 115 20.74 13.37 -28.98
CA CYS A 115 22.16 13.71 -29.04
C CYS A 115 22.42 15.21 -29.01
N THR A 116 23.45 15.61 -28.29
CA THR A 116 23.98 16.98 -28.33
C THR A 116 24.77 17.22 -29.62
N THR A 117 25.05 18.48 -29.95
CA THR A 117 25.89 18.87 -31.10
C THR A 117 27.36 18.44 -30.96
N ALA A 118 27.74 17.89 -29.82
CA ALA A 118 29.03 17.27 -29.54
C ALA A 118 28.98 15.73 -29.51
N CYS A 119 27.88 15.10 -29.96
CA CYS A 119 27.67 13.65 -29.98
C CYS A 119 27.83 12.98 -28.61
N ALA A 120 27.53 13.74 -27.57
CA ALA A 120 27.26 13.24 -26.23
C ALA A 120 25.75 13.06 -26.05
N LEU A 121 25.36 12.13 -25.19
CA LEU A 121 23.95 11.98 -24.78
C LEU A 121 23.46 13.26 -24.11
N GLY A 122 22.32 13.75 -24.56
CA GLY A 122 21.60 14.85 -23.94
C GLY A 122 20.94 14.47 -22.61
N PRO A 123 20.16 15.41 -22.04
CA PRO A 123 19.35 15.17 -20.85
C PRO A 123 18.40 13.99 -21.09
N ARG A 124 18.29 13.04 -20.17
CA ARG A 124 17.44 11.85 -20.35
C ARG A 124 17.14 11.16 -19.03
N CYS A 125 16.03 10.44 -19.00
CA CYS A 125 15.69 9.58 -17.88
C CYS A 125 16.80 8.56 -17.59
N GLY A 126 17.23 8.55 -16.33
CA GLY A 126 18.24 7.64 -15.81
C GLY A 126 19.66 8.23 -15.83
N ASP A 127 19.81 9.53 -16.12
CA ASP A 127 21.08 10.23 -16.07
C ASP A 127 21.44 10.75 -14.66
N GLY A 128 20.48 10.67 -13.73
CA GLY A 128 20.63 11.06 -12.33
C GLY A 128 20.38 12.54 -12.08
N LEU A 129 19.84 13.29 -13.05
CA LEU A 129 19.50 14.69 -12.94
C LEU A 129 18.05 14.91 -13.36
N ILE A 130 17.21 15.43 -12.48
CA ILE A 130 15.84 15.81 -12.85
C ILE A 130 15.87 16.94 -13.89
N ASN A 131 15.50 16.62 -15.12
CA ASN A 131 15.57 17.52 -16.25
C ASN A 131 14.42 17.28 -17.26
N GLY A 132 14.23 18.22 -18.18
CA GLY A 132 13.15 18.13 -19.18
C GLY A 132 11.76 17.99 -18.54
N GLY A 133 11.12 16.84 -18.76
CA GLY A 133 9.77 16.52 -18.28
C GLY A 133 9.72 15.50 -17.14
N GLU A 134 10.86 15.17 -16.54
CA GLU A 134 10.96 14.19 -15.45
C GLU A 134 10.34 14.72 -14.16
N ALA A 135 9.65 13.83 -13.43
CA ALA A 135 9.22 14.11 -12.06
C ALA A 135 10.27 13.67 -11.03
N CYS A 136 11.08 12.67 -11.38
CA CYS A 136 12.13 12.07 -10.56
C CYS A 136 13.22 11.49 -11.49
N ASP A 137 14.41 11.21 -10.95
CA ASP A 137 15.42 10.40 -11.63
C ASP A 137 16.25 9.65 -10.56
N ASP A 138 16.07 8.34 -10.52
CA ASP A 138 16.73 7.38 -9.62
C ASP A 138 17.84 6.57 -10.33
N LYS A 139 18.19 6.96 -11.56
CA LYS A 139 19.07 6.26 -12.50
C LYS A 139 18.47 5.00 -13.11
N ASN A 140 17.15 4.89 -13.16
CA ASN A 140 16.43 3.72 -13.68
C ASN A 140 16.93 2.45 -13.00
N ASN A 141 16.91 2.45 -11.67
CA ASN A 141 17.53 1.38 -10.90
C ASN A 141 16.68 0.09 -10.88
N GLY A 142 15.47 0.12 -11.45
CA GLY A 142 14.51 -0.98 -11.52
C GLY A 142 13.72 -1.22 -10.23
N ASP A 143 13.79 -0.32 -9.25
CA ASP A 143 13.07 -0.38 -7.97
C ASP A 143 11.91 0.62 -7.92
N PRO A 144 10.68 0.22 -8.31
CA PRO A 144 9.54 1.11 -8.26
C PRO A 144 9.06 1.43 -6.83
N SER A 145 9.65 0.84 -5.79
CA SER A 145 9.24 1.07 -4.40
C SER A 145 9.77 2.40 -3.83
N ASP A 146 10.81 2.97 -4.44
CA ASP A 146 11.39 4.26 -4.03
C ASP A 146 10.56 5.47 -4.50
N GLY A 147 9.58 5.23 -5.37
CA GLY A 147 8.68 6.23 -5.89
C GLY A 147 9.15 6.86 -7.20
N CYS A 148 10.14 6.28 -7.87
CA CYS A 148 10.50 6.65 -9.24
C CYS A 148 10.39 5.43 -10.16
N LEU A 149 9.47 5.51 -11.12
CA LEU A 149 9.40 4.48 -12.17
C LEU A 149 10.58 4.67 -13.14
N ASP A 150 11.00 3.61 -13.83
CA ASP A 150 12.05 3.68 -14.88
C ASP A 150 11.69 4.62 -16.07
N GLY A 151 10.46 5.13 -16.10
CA GLY A 151 10.04 6.20 -17.00
C GLY A 151 10.28 7.62 -16.45
N CYS A 152 10.94 7.76 -15.30
CA CYS A 152 11.16 9.01 -14.57
C CYS A 152 9.86 9.73 -14.19
N LEU A 153 8.85 8.93 -13.84
CA LEU A 153 7.54 9.37 -13.38
C LEU A 153 7.33 8.95 -11.93
N GLU A 154 6.76 9.85 -11.14
CA GLU A 154 6.26 9.54 -9.80
C GLU A 154 4.91 8.82 -9.94
N PRO A 155 4.76 7.57 -9.44
CA PRO A 155 3.49 6.87 -9.49
C PRO A 155 2.48 7.52 -8.55
N LYS A 156 1.29 7.84 -9.03
CA LYS A 156 0.22 8.40 -8.20
C LYS A 156 -0.40 7.35 -7.30
N THR A 157 -0.55 6.14 -7.83
CA THR A 157 -1.13 5.01 -7.11
C THR A 157 -0.35 3.72 -7.40
N CYS A 158 -0.65 2.67 -6.64
CA CYS A 158 -0.13 1.34 -6.88
C CYS A 158 -0.57 0.76 -8.24
N LEU A 159 -1.65 1.29 -8.84
CA LEU A 159 -2.07 0.89 -10.18
C LEU A 159 -1.06 1.35 -11.23
N ASP A 160 -0.56 2.58 -11.13
CA ASP A 160 0.50 3.08 -12.03
C ASP A 160 1.76 2.19 -11.95
N ILE A 161 2.14 1.77 -10.74
CA ILE A 161 3.26 0.84 -10.53
C ILE A 161 2.97 -0.51 -11.16
N LYS A 162 1.76 -1.06 -10.97
CA LYS A 162 1.38 -2.36 -11.53
C LYS A 162 1.36 -2.35 -13.05
N GLU A 163 0.95 -1.24 -13.66
CA GLU A 163 0.97 -1.07 -15.12
C GLU A 163 2.39 -0.93 -15.67
N ALA A 164 3.26 -0.21 -14.97
CA ALA A 164 4.66 -0.06 -15.35
C ALA A 164 5.48 -1.34 -15.13
N LEU A 165 5.20 -2.08 -14.04
CA LEU A 165 5.86 -3.32 -13.67
C LEU A 165 4.83 -4.40 -13.30
N PRO A 166 4.34 -5.18 -14.28
CA PRO A 166 3.32 -6.21 -14.05
C PRO A 166 3.72 -7.30 -13.05
N ASP A 167 5.03 -7.55 -12.90
CA ASP A 167 5.58 -8.54 -11.98
C ASP A 167 5.88 -7.99 -10.58
N ALA A 168 5.52 -6.73 -10.29
CA ALA A 168 5.65 -6.15 -8.95
C ALA A 168 4.89 -6.98 -7.91
N SER A 169 5.54 -7.27 -6.79
CA SER A 169 4.96 -8.02 -5.66
C SER A 169 4.26 -7.09 -4.68
N SER A 170 3.34 -7.61 -3.86
CA SER A 170 2.79 -6.83 -2.74
C SER A 170 3.86 -6.33 -1.79
N GLY A 171 3.67 -5.12 -1.28
CA GLY A 171 4.62 -4.52 -0.36
C GLY A 171 4.35 -3.04 -0.12
N ILE A 172 5.32 -2.37 0.50
CA ILE A 172 5.25 -0.93 0.75
C ILE A 172 5.95 -0.22 -0.40
N TYR A 173 5.25 0.73 -1.00
CA TYR A 173 5.75 1.58 -2.07
C TYR A 173 5.51 3.04 -1.71
N ARG A 174 6.35 3.92 -2.26
CA ARG A 174 6.14 5.36 -2.21
C ARG A 174 5.31 5.79 -3.41
N VAL A 175 4.20 6.49 -3.16
CA VAL A 175 3.25 6.95 -4.19
C VAL A 175 2.83 8.41 -3.93
N TRP A 176 2.33 9.10 -4.96
CA TRP A 176 1.86 10.49 -4.92
C TRP A 176 0.39 10.62 -5.30
N PRO A 177 -0.56 10.22 -4.42
CA PRO A 177 -1.97 10.23 -4.78
C PRO A 177 -2.51 11.66 -4.98
N LYS A 178 -1.74 12.69 -4.59
CA LYS A 178 -2.03 14.09 -4.84
C LYS A 178 -0.73 14.87 -5.07
N ASP A 179 -0.79 15.87 -5.95
CA ASP A 179 0.36 16.71 -6.30
C ASP A 179 1.08 17.26 -5.05
N GLY A 180 2.37 16.95 -4.93
CA GLY A 180 3.23 17.37 -3.82
C GLY A 180 2.98 16.65 -2.48
N ILE A 181 2.15 15.61 -2.46
CA ILE A 181 1.89 14.77 -1.28
C ILE A 181 2.27 13.33 -1.60
N ASP A 182 3.41 12.89 -1.07
CA ASP A 182 3.79 11.49 -1.11
C ASP A 182 3.42 10.76 0.18
N VAL A 183 3.09 9.48 0.04
CA VAL A 183 2.84 8.57 1.17
C VAL A 183 3.54 7.25 0.92
N LYS A 184 3.91 6.58 2.02
CA LYS A 184 4.19 5.15 1.98
C LYS A 184 2.85 4.43 2.06
N ALA A 185 2.46 3.78 0.98
CA ALA A 185 1.24 2.99 0.90
C ALA A 185 1.60 1.51 0.84
N TRP A 186 0.69 0.67 1.32
CA TRP A 186 0.72 -0.74 0.96
C TRP A 186 0.09 -0.90 -0.42
N CYS A 187 0.84 -1.51 -1.33
CA CYS A 187 0.34 -1.95 -2.62
C CYS A 187 0.01 -3.43 -2.57
N ALA A 188 -1.26 -3.77 -2.74
CA ALA A 188 -1.67 -5.14 -2.98
C ALA A 188 -1.60 -5.44 -4.49
N MET A 189 -0.58 -6.20 -4.91
CA MET A 189 -0.25 -6.43 -6.33
C MET A 189 -0.74 -7.76 -6.90
N GLU A 190 -1.30 -8.64 -6.07
CA GLU A 190 -1.79 -9.96 -6.49
C GLU A 190 -3.32 -10.08 -6.40
N ALA A 191 -3.97 -9.42 -5.43
CA ALA A 191 -5.42 -9.43 -5.27
C ALA A 191 -6.12 -8.83 -6.50
N ASP A 192 -7.03 -9.58 -7.13
CA ASP A 192 -7.74 -9.22 -8.37
C ASP A 192 -6.85 -8.61 -9.46
N GLY A 193 -5.66 -9.18 -9.67
CA GLY A 193 -4.71 -8.65 -10.66
C GLY A 193 -3.93 -7.41 -10.20
N GLY A 194 -4.11 -6.95 -8.96
CA GLY A 194 -3.21 -6.04 -8.27
C GLY A 194 -3.37 -4.55 -8.57
N GLY A 195 -2.64 -3.72 -7.84
CA GLY A 195 -2.66 -2.26 -7.96
C GLY A 195 -3.54 -1.55 -6.94
N TYR A 196 -4.01 -2.27 -5.91
CA TYR A 196 -4.75 -1.64 -4.81
C TYR A 196 -3.80 -0.81 -3.94
N THR A 197 -4.13 0.46 -3.73
CA THR A 197 -3.37 1.38 -2.87
C THR A 197 -4.07 1.50 -1.53
N VAL A 198 -3.37 1.21 -0.44
CA VAL A 198 -3.93 1.24 0.93
C VAL A 198 -3.05 2.07 1.85
N LEU A 199 -3.64 3.02 2.56
CA LEU A 199 -2.99 3.88 3.53
C LEU A 199 -3.66 3.74 4.90
N LYS A 200 -2.87 3.51 5.95
CA LYS A 200 -3.35 3.54 7.34
C LYS A 200 -3.42 4.96 7.86
N VAL A 201 -4.52 5.33 8.49
CA VAL A 201 -4.67 6.60 9.21
C VAL A 201 -4.97 6.34 10.67
N HIS A 202 -4.13 6.89 11.54
CA HIS A 202 -4.35 6.99 12.98
C HIS A 202 -4.00 8.40 13.40
N LYS A 203 -5.02 9.20 13.73
CA LYS A 203 -4.81 10.59 14.07
C LYS A 203 -5.06 10.85 15.56
N VAL A 204 -4.14 11.62 16.12
CA VAL A 204 -4.14 12.04 17.52
C VAL A 204 -4.18 13.56 17.60
N ASP A 205 -4.59 14.09 18.75
CA ASP A 205 -4.53 15.52 19.03
C ASP A 205 -3.08 16.00 19.29
N GLY A 206 -2.90 17.30 19.54
CA GLY A 206 -1.58 17.88 19.81
C GLY A 206 -0.91 17.39 21.10
N GLN A 207 -1.61 16.58 21.89
CA GLN A 207 -1.19 16.01 23.16
C GLN A 207 -1.07 14.48 23.08
N GLY A 208 -1.31 13.87 21.92
CA GLY A 208 -1.24 12.43 21.69
C GLY A 208 -2.50 11.66 22.11
N GLY A 209 -3.61 12.35 22.35
CA GLY A 209 -4.91 11.72 22.61
C GLY A 209 -5.63 11.34 21.33
N ASP A 210 -6.27 10.16 21.33
CA ASP A 210 -7.08 9.68 20.21
C ASP A 210 -8.20 10.66 19.87
N VAL A 211 -8.42 10.88 18.57
CA VAL A 211 -9.55 11.66 18.06
C VAL A 211 -10.43 10.73 17.25
N GLU A 212 -11.75 10.87 17.36
CA GLU A 212 -12.73 9.96 16.75
C GLU A 212 -13.46 10.63 15.57
N TRP A 213 -13.55 9.92 14.45
CA TRP A 213 -14.24 10.38 13.23
C TRP A 213 -15.32 9.43 12.79
N THR A 214 -16.40 10.01 12.30
CA THR A 214 -17.40 9.29 11.49
C THR A 214 -16.81 8.94 10.13
N ALA A 215 -17.42 7.99 9.41
CA ALA A 215 -16.99 7.65 8.05
C ALA A 215 -16.98 8.89 7.13
N ALA A 216 -18.02 9.73 7.19
CA ALA A 216 -18.09 10.96 6.39
C ALA A 216 -16.99 11.98 6.73
N GLU A 217 -16.58 12.08 8.00
CA GLU A 217 -15.44 12.93 8.39
C GLU A 217 -14.10 12.30 7.93
N ALA A 218 -13.98 10.96 8.01
CA ALA A 218 -12.81 10.21 7.57
C ALA A 218 -12.58 10.33 6.04
N GLU A 219 -13.63 10.39 5.22
CA GLU A 219 -13.53 10.73 3.79
C GLU A 219 -12.78 12.04 3.56
N GLY A 220 -13.10 13.06 4.36
CA GLY A 220 -12.44 14.36 4.30
C GLY A 220 -10.95 14.26 4.64
N ILE A 221 -10.58 13.37 5.56
CA ILE A 221 -9.18 13.11 5.91
C ILE A 221 -8.46 12.38 4.78
N CYS A 222 -9.04 11.30 4.24
CA CYS A 222 -8.48 10.59 3.09
C CYS A 222 -8.27 11.52 1.89
N ALA A 223 -9.21 12.42 1.63
CA ALA A 223 -9.13 13.38 0.54
C ALA A 223 -7.96 14.39 0.69
N THR A 224 -7.44 14.61 1.90
CA THR A 224 -6.23 15.42 2.09
C THR A 224 -5.00 14.77 1.46
N TYR A 225 -4.97 13.44 1.40
CA TYR A 225 -3.95 12.63 0.76
C TYR A 225 -4.24 12.32 -0.72
N GLY A 226 -5.39 12.72 -1.25
CA GLY A 226 -5.84 12.32 -2.60
C GLY A 226 -6.47 10.93 -2.65
N LEU A 227 -6.91 10.40 -1.51
CA LEU A 227 -7.51 9.07 -1.36
C LEU A 227 -8.97 9.18 -0.88
N HIS A 228 -9.64 8.05 -0.83
CA HIS A 228 -11.01 7.85 -0.37
C HIS A 228 -11.02 6.95 0.86
N LEU A 229 -12.03 7.02 1.73
CA LEU A 229 -12.20 6.01 2.77
C LEU A 229 -12.47 4.66 2.10
N LEU A 230 -11.92 3.59 2.68
CA LEU A 230 -12.03 2.24 2.13
C LEU A 230 -13.48 1.78 1.93
N ALA A 231 -13.80 1.34 0.72
CA ALA A 231 -14.90 0.47 0.36
C ALA A 231 -14.32 -0.80 -0.30
N PRO A 232 -14.30 -1.94 0.40
CA PRO A 232 -13.88 -3.21 -0.20
C PRO A 232 -14.83 -3.56 -1.36
N ARG A 233 -14.29 -4.11 -2.45
CA ARG A 233 -14.98 -4.23 -3.76
C ARG A 233 -15.16 -5.68 -4.23
N SER A 234 -14.43 -6.60 -3.61
CA SER A 234 -14.40 -8.03 -3.90
C SER A 234 -13.94 -8.78 -2.64
N PRO A 235 -14.12 -10.12 -2.58
CA PRO A 235 -13.54 -10.96 -1.54
C PRO A 235 -12.03 -10.80 -1.40
N GLU A 236 -11.31 -10.78 -2.53
CA GLU A 236 -9.86 -10.70 -2.59
C GLU A 236 -9.36 -9.33 -2.14
N HIS A 237 -10.06 -8.25 -2.52
CA HIS A 237 -9.74 -6.92 -2.03
C HIS A 237 -9.97 -6.81 -0.53
N LEU A 238 -11.08 -7.35 0.00
CA LEU A 238 -11.34 -7.34 1.44
C LEU A 238 -10.28 -8.13 2.23
N ALA A 239 -9.90 -9.30 1.73
CA ALA A 239 -8.83 -10.08 2.34
C ALA A 239 -7.50 -9.30 2.37
N ALA A 240 -7.13 -8.66 1.25
CA ALA A 240 -5.91 -7.88 1.16
C ALA A 240 -5.88 -6.69 2.14
N VAL A 241 -6.98 -5.95 2.27
CA VAL A 241 -7.04 -4.80 3.22
C VAL A 241 -7.14 -5.25 4.67
N PHE A 242 -7.72 -6.43 4.95
CA PHE A 242 -7.70 -7.03 6.28
C PHE A 242 -6.27 -7.40 6.69
N ASP A 243 -5.51 -8.05 5.81
CA ASP A 243 -4.09 -8.35 6.04
C ASP A 243 -3.29 -7.08 6.34
N VAL A 244 -3.55 -5.99 5.59
CA VAL A 244 -2.95 -4.68 5.88
C VAL A 244 -3.36 -4.17 7.24
N ALA A 245 -4.66 -4.17 7.59
CA ALA A 245 -5.17 -3.67 8.86
C ALA A 245 -4.46 -4.30 10.06
N VAL A 246 -4.28 -5.63 10.05
CA VAL A 246 -3.70 -6.38 11.17
C VAL A 246 -2.17 -6.51 11.12
N ALA A 247 -1.52 -6.10 10.02
CA ALA A 247 -0.05 -6.13 9.91
C ALA A 247 0.61 -4.89 10.52
N GLU A 248 1.72 -5.09 11.25
CA GLU A 248 2.53 -3.98 11.80
C GLU A 248 3.48 -3.33 10.77
N THR A 249 3.47 -3.84 9.53
CA THR A 249 4.44 -3.45 8.49
C THR A 249 4.25 -2.01 8.01
N LEU A 250 3.02 -1.51 7.99
CA LEU A 250 2.69 -0.16 7.54
C LEU A 250 2.42 0.77 8.72
N THR A 251 3.27 1.78 8.89
CA THR A 251 3.05 2.83 9.90
C THR A 251 1.91 3.76 9.47
N PRO A 252 0.94 4.06 10.33
CA PRO A 252 -0.13 5.00 10.00
C PRO A 252 0.39 6.43 9.84
N VAL A 253 -0.33 7.22 9.04
CA VAL A 253 -0.22 8.68 9.03
C VAL A 253 -1.19 9.30 10.04
N GLY A 254 -1.00 10.56 10.41
CA GLY A 254 -1.89 11.29 11.31
C GLY A 254 -1.35 11.52 12.73
N GLY A 255 -0.15 11.00 13.04
CA GLY A 255 0.58 11.27 14.28
C GLY A 255 0.44 10.20 15.36
N GLY A 256 -0.55 9.31 15.25
CA GLY A 256 -0.64 8.12 16.08
C GLY A 256 0.33 7.02 15.62
N ASP A 257 0.59 6.04 16.48
CA ASP A 257 1.64 5.02 16.28
C ASP A 257 1.14 3.58 16.38
N VAL A 258 -0.15 3.36 16.67
CA VAL A 258 -0.75 2.02 16.71
C VAL A 258 -0.72 1.38 15.31
N ALA A 259 0.26 0.51 15.09
CA ALA A 259 0.60 0.00 13.77
C ALA A 259 -0.36 -1.07 13.22
N ALA A 260 -1.16 -1.72 14.07
CA ALA A 260 -1.98 -2.87 13.66
C ALA A 260 -3.27 -3.00 14.47
N GLY A 261 -4.31 -3.55 13.84
CA GLY A 261 -5.57 -3.93 14.48
C GLY A 261 -6.73 -3.96 13.50
N ALA A 262 -7.71 -4.84 13.74
CA ALA A 262 -8.91 -4.92 12.92
C ALA A 262 -9.81 -3.67 13.04
N ASP A 263 -9.58 -2.84 14.05
CA ASP A 263 -10.25 -1.56 14.26
C ASP A 263 -10.00 -0.54 13.14
N TYR A 264 -8.96 -0.73 12.32
CA TYR A 264 -8.77 0.03 11.07
C TYR A 264 -9.89 -0.21 10.04
N LEU A 265 -10.74 -1.20 10.25
CA LEU A 265 -11.87 -1.55 9.40
C LEU A 265 -13.23 -1.36 10.12
N GLU A 266 -13.27 -0.65 11.27
CA GLU A 266 -14.51 -0.40 12.02
C GLU A 266 -15.46 0.57 11.32
N ILE A 267 -14.94 1.40 10.42
CA ILE A 267 -15.72 2.28 9.54
C ILE A 267 -15.30 2.05 8.08
N LEU A 268 -16.29 2.04 7.20
CA LEU A 268 -16.11 1.89 5.75
C LEU A 268 -16.93 2.93 5.01
N SER A 269 -16.56 3.19 3.75
CA SER A 269 -17.24 4.08 2.83
C SER A 269 -18.52 3.47 2.26
N ILE A 270 -19.35 2.82 3.07
CA ILE A 270 -20.59 2.15 2.63
C ILE A 270 -21.77 2.72 3.42
N TYR A 271 -22.76 3.25 2.70
CA TYR A 271 -23.82 4.07 3.28
C TYR A 271 -25.21 3.64 2.84
N PRO A 272 -26.22 3.75 3.72
CA PRO A 272 -27.61 3.54 3.34
C PRO A 272 -28.12 4.74 2.53
N THR A 273 -28.90 4.48 1.49
CA THR A 273 -29.50 5.50 0.62
C THR A 273 -30.82 6.07 1.14
N LYS A 274 -31.54 5.35 2.00
CA LYS A 274 -32.79 5.79 2.65
C LYS A 274 -32.85 5.29 4.09
N ILE A 275 -33.66 5.97 4.92
CA ILE A 275 -33.92 5.57 6.30
C ILE A 275 -34.53 4.17 6.31
N GLY A 276 -34.02 3.31 7.18
CA GLY A 276 -34.53 1.96 7.39
C GLY A 276 -34.14 0.95 6.33
N ASN A 277 -33.07 1.22 5.56
CA ASN A 277 -32.50 0.20 4.69
C ASN A 277 -32.00 -0.99 5.51
N SER A 278 -32.36 -2.19 5.11
CA SER A 278 -31.88 -3.41 5.73
C SER A 278 -31.58 -4.45 4.67
N CYS A 279 -30.59 -5.27 4.97
CA CYS A 279 -30.15 -6.44 4.21
C CYS A 279 -30.06 -7.65 5.14
N ALA A 280 -30.97 -7.71 6.10
CA ALA A 280 -31.09 -8.85 6.98
C ALA A 280 -31.33 -10.14 6.16
N THR A 281 -30.63 -11.21 6.51
CA THR A 281 -30.75 -12.55 5.91
C THR A 281 -30.36 -12.64 4.44
N ILE A 282 -29.66 -11.64 3.91
CA ILE A 282 -29.09 -11.66 2.56
C ILE A 282 -27.60 -11.26 2.61
N PRO A 283 -26.83 -11.56 1.55
CA PRO A 283 -25.45 -11.07 1.41
C PRO A 283 -25.35 -9.55 1.53
N PHE A 284 -24.23 -9.05 2.06
CA PHE A 284 -23.96 -7.62 2.16
C PHE A 284 -22.93 -7.20 1.12
N ASN A 285 -23.41 -6.98 -0.10
CA ASN A 285 -22.64 -6.52 -1.25
C ASN A 285 -23.56 -5.72 -2.21
N SER A 286 -22.97 -5.02 -3.17
CA SER A 286 -23.71 -4.17 -4.12
C SER A 286 -24.66 -4.94 -5.04
N GLU A 287 -24.49 -6.25 -5.21
CA GLU A 287 -25.34 -7.07 -6.09
C GLU A 287 -26.61 -7.56 -5.40
N ALA A 288 -26.53 -7.90 -4.11
CA ALA A 288 -27.65 -8.47 -3.36
C ALA A 288 -28.40 -7.43 -2.52
N CYS A 289 -27.69 -6.45 -1.98
CA CYS A 289 -28.19 -5.56 -0.94
C CYS A 289 -28.56 -4.18 -1.49
N GLU A 290 -29.75 -4.10 -2.11
CA GLU A 290 -30.28 -2.84 -2.64
C GLU A 290 -30.43 -1.76 -1.57
N GLY A 291 -30.21 -0.51 -1.96
CA GLY A 291 -30.31 0.64 -1.05
C GLY A 291 -29.02 0.92 -0.29
N TRP A 292 -27.93 0.22 -0.57
CA TRP A 292 -26.60 0.55 -0.07
C TRP A 292 -25.70 0.94 -1.22
N ARG A 293 -24.74 1.82 -0.95
CA ARG A 293 -23.76 2.25 -1.94
C ARG A 293 -22.43 2.58 -1.28
N ALA A 294 -21.35 2.45 -2.03
CA ALA A 294 -20.11 3.09 -1.66
C ALA A 294 -20.23 4.62 -1.83
N ALA A 295 -19.43 5.45 -1.14
CA ALA A 295 -19.39 6.89 -1.49
C ALA A 295 -18.71 7.12 -2.84
N PHE A 296 -17.78 6.24 -3.21
CA PHE A 296 -17.05 6.27 -4.46
C PHE A 296 -17.21 4.93 -5.19
N GLY A 297 -17.77 5.00 -6.40
CA GLY A 297 -18.18 3.82 -7.15
C GLY A 297 -19.52 3.24 -6.69
N ASP A 298 -20.12 2.41 -7.53
CA ASP A 298 -21.39 1.72 -7.24
C ASP A 298 -21.17 0.30 -6.67
N VAL A 299 -19.91 -0.13 -6.52
CA VAL A 299 -19.54 -1.50 -6.15
C VAL A 299 -18.97 -1.53 -4.74
N PHE A 300 -19.48 -2.44 -3.92
CA PHE A 300 -18.88 -2.81 -2.64
C PHE A 300 -19.15 -4.28 -2.33
N TRP A 301 -18.28 -4.88 -1.53
CA TRP A 301 -18.41 -6.27 -1.10
C TRP A 301 -17.94 -6.43 0.34
N ILE A 302 -18.77 -6.99 1.22
CA ILE A 302 -18.39 -7.32 2.61
C ILE A 302 -18.53 -8.82 2.87
N THR A 303 -19.61 -9.43 2.39
CA THR A 303 -19.83 -10.87 2.53
C THR A 303 -20.85 -11.39 1.53
N ASP A 304 -20.65 -12.65 1.11
CA ASP A 304 -21.64 -13.44 0.37
C ASP A 304 -22.55 -14.28 1.30
N GLU A 305 -22.28 -14.23 2.61
CA GLU A 305 -23.06 -14.96 3.61
C GLU A 305 -24.24 -14.13 4.11
N ALA A 306 -25.40 -14.79 4.22
CA ALA A 306 -26.60 -14.19 4.78
C ALA A 306 -26.42 -13.93 6.28
N MET A 307 -26.46 -12.66 6.69
CA MET A 307 -26.35 -12.30 8.11
C MET A 307 -27.71 -12.09 8.77
N PRO A 308 -28.07 -12.88 9.80
CA PRO A 308 -29.44 -12.95 10.30
C PRO A 308 -29.92 -11.73 11.08
N THR A 309 -29.05 -10.81 11.52
CA THR A 309 -29.40 -9.77 12.50
C THR A 309 -28.99 -8.35 12.17
N GLN A 310 -28.45 -8.07 10.97
CA GLN A 310 -27.92 -6.74 10.63
C GLN A 310 -28.03 -6.42 9.13
N PRO A 311 -28.08 -5.14 8.73
CA PRO A 311 -28.14 -3.94 9.58
C PRO A 311 -29.58 -3.68 10.07
N SER A 312 -29.72 -3.22 11.33
CA SER A 312 -31.03 -2.86 11.91
C SER A 312 -31.74 -1.74 11.12
N GLU A 313 -33.08 -1.76 11.10
CA GLU A 313 -33.93 -0.80 10.36
C GLU A 313 -33.89 0.66 10.88
N ASN A 314 -32.94 1.01 11.76
CA ASN A 314 -32.85 2.33 12.41
C ASN A 314 -31.66 3.18 11.90
N ASN A 315 -31.12 2.88 10.72
CA ASN A 315 -30.05 3.69 10.12
C ASN A 315 -30.54 5.07 9.63
N CYS A 316 -29.65 6.05 9.70
CA CYS A 316 -29.82 7.34 9.04
C CYS A 316 -29.03 7.39 7.72
N PRO A 317 -29.56 8.05 6.66
CA PRO A 317 -28.86 8.24 5.40
C PRO A 317 -27.50 8.90 5.62
N GLY A 318 -26.44 8.29 5.08
CA GLY A 318 -25.07 8.82 5.18
C GLY A 318 -24.40 8.67 6.56
N CYS A 319 -25.03 8.00 7.52
CA CYS A 319 -24.41 7.69 8.80
C CYS A 319 -23.46 6.50 8.68
N SER A 320 -22.31 6.58 9.35
CA SER A 320 -21.39 5.45 9.49
C SER A 320 -22.02 4.29 10.23
N MET A 321 -21.74 3.09 9.75
CA MET A 321 -21.93 1.84 10.49
C MET A 321 -20.67 1.49 11.28
N GLU A 322 -20.84 0.67 12.30
CA GLU A 322 -19.75 -0.02 12.98
C GLU A 322 -19.59 -1.40 12.34
N TYR A 323 -18.36 -1.83 12.07
CA TYR A 323 -18.05 -3.18 11.59
C TYR A 323 -17.11 -3.88 12.57
N SER A 324 -17.42 -5.12 12.96
CA SER A 324 -16.55 -5.97 13.75
C SER A 324 -16.08 -7.17 12.93
N TRP A 325 -14.84 -7.57 13.15
CA TRP A 325 -14.18 -8.59 12.34
C TRP A 325 -13.67 -9.73 13.20
N SER A 326 -13.83 -10.94 12.70
CA SER A 326 -13.20 -12.13 13.25
C SER A 326 -11.70 -12.13 12.95
N ALA A 327 -10.95 -12.93 13.70
CA ALA A 327 -9.50 -13.05 13.52
C ALA A 327 -9.08 -13.60 12.15
N ASP A 328 -9.99 -14.26 11.43
CA ASP A 328 -9.78 -14.79 10.08
C ASP A 328 -10.17 -13.81 8.96
N GLY A 329 -10.54 -12.58 9.29
CA GLY A 329 -10.95 -11.56 8.33
C GLY A 329 -12.39 -11.65 7.89
N THR A 330 -13.15 -12.63 8.38
CA THR A 330 -14.60 -12.67 8.15
C THR A 330 -15.31 -11.63 9.02
N ILE A 331 -16.35 -11.02 8.46
CA ILE A 331 -17.17 -10.07 9.20
C ILE A 331 -17.93 -10.81 10.33
N ASP A 332 -17.79 -10.32 11.55
CA ASP A 332 -18.44 -10.87 12.76
C ASP A 332 -19.79 -10.20 13.00
N SER A 333 -19.83 -8.87 12.93
CA SER A 333 -21.07 -8.11 13.02
C SER A 333 -20.91 -6.75 12.32
N PHE A 334 -22.03 -6.12 11.97
CA PHE A 334 -22.02 -4.74 11.50
C PHE A 334 -23.27 -4.02 11.98
N ILE A 335 -23.13 -2.96 12.77
CA ILE A 335 -24.23 -2.36 13.52
C ILE A 335 -24.55 -0.98 12.95
N ALA A 336 -25.81 -0.76 12.63
CA ALA A 336 -26.34 0.57 12.37
C ALA A 336 -26.62 1.30 13.69
N ILE A 337 -26.00 2.47 13.90
CA ILE A 337 -26.31 3.30 15.07
C ILE A 337 -27.70 3.92 14.88
N ALA A 338 -28.59 3.67 15.85
CA ALA A 338 -29.97 4.14 15.83
C ALA A 338 -30.06 5.67 15.78
N LEU A 339 -31.01 6.17 14.98
CA LEU A 339 -31.35 7.57 14.74
C LEU A 339 -31.03 8.51 15.93
N GLY A 340 -29.97 9.31 15.82
CA GLY A 340 -29.58 10.28 16.85
C GLY A 340 -28.19 10.91 16.74
N GLY A 341 -27.36 10.54 15.77
CA GLY A 341 -26.00 11.08 15.59
C GLY A 341 -25.46 10.88 14.18
N ASN A 342 -24.19 11.23 13.95
CA ASN A 342 -23.51 11.13 12.65
C ASN A 342 -23.04 9.69 12.29
N GLY A 343 -23.51 8.67 13.01
CA GLY A 343 -23.06 7.28 12.91
C GLY A 343 -21.91 6.91 13.87
N PHE A 344 -21.38 5.69 13.71
CA PHE A 344 -20.24 5.19 14.51
C PHE A 344 -18.99 6.03 14.27
N ARG A 345 -18.12 6.13 15.27
CA ARG A 345 -16.86 6.85 15.14
C ARG A 345 -15.70 5.91 15.42
N ALA A 346 -14.68 5.97 14.58
CA ALA A 346 -13.44 5.24 14.79
C ALA A 346 -12.27 6.21 14.94
N VAL A 347 -11.25 5.76 15.68
CA VAL A 347 -9.96 6.46 15.84
C VAL A 347 -9.02 6.19 14.66
N ARG A 348 -9.22 5.04 14.01
CA ARG A 348 -8.35 4.46 13.00
C ARG A 348 -9.18 4.00 11.80
N PHE A 349 -8.62 4.15 10.60
CA PHE A 349 -9.29 3.75 9.37
C PHE A 349 -8.29 3.61 8.22
N LEU A 350 -8.71 2.91 7.16
CA LEU A 350 -7.95 2.78 5.92
C LEU A 350 -8.46 3.74 4.84
N CYS A 351 -7.53 4.38 4.14
CA CYS A 351 -7.80 5.12 2.91
C CYS A 351 -7.27 4.36 1.69
N GLU A 352 -7.88 4.59 0.52
CA GLU A 352 -7.53 3.93 -0.73
C GLU A 352 -7.71 4.81 -1.98
N ALA A 353 -7.13 4.42 -3.11
CA ALA A 353 -7.19 5.21 -4.34
C ALA A 353 -8.52 5.08 -5.14
N ALA A 354 -9.37 4.08 -4.84
CA ALA A 354 -10.64 3.80 -5.52
C ALA A 354 -10.60 3.84 -7.08
N ASP A 355 -9.42 3.63 -7.66
CA ASP A 355 -9.09 3.75 -9.09
C ASP A 355 -9.18 2.41 -9.83
N LYS A 356 -8.98 1.31 -9.10
CA LYS A 356 -9.22 -0.05 -9.58
C LYS A 356 -10.72 -0.40 -9.53
N LEU A 357 -11.19 -1.28 -10.38
CA LEU A 357 -12.41 -2.06 -10.15
C LEU A 357 -12.06 -3.53 -10.41
N PRO A 358 -12.62 -4.49 -9.67
CA PRO A 358 -12.34 -5.92 -9.87
C PRO A 358 -12.71 -6.41 -11.27
#